data_AF-A0A3B0XQR9-F1
#
_entry.id   AF-A0A3B0XQR9-F1
#
_cell.length_a   1.000
_cell.length_b   1.000
_cell.length_c   1.000
_cell.angle_alpha   90.00
_cell.angle_beta   90.00
_cell.angle_gamma   90.00
#
_symmetry.space_group_name_H-M   'P 1'
#
loop_
_entity.id
_entity.type
_entity.pdbx_description
1 polymer ?
#
loop_
_entity_poly.entity_id
_entity_poly.type
_entity_poly.pdbx_seq_one_letter_code
_entity_poly.pdbx_strand_id
1 'polypeptide(L)'
;MSISVTENNNDAQCPALLISAMAGTFGAIAFGLANFNKQLNVAGVLANCTAGDAHAQMLRESLPDNIKWFGALHHNEKIALPERHLGILSADEISDLEEKLNIASNMLENSGLSQLSSLSSTRFHATPEQKQPVSTLKNIRIGIAHDAAFCFCYQANLDLLEALGAELIFFSPIHDNGLPEIDSLYLPGGYPELHLQVLHKNTTMRSAIKQHYNQGRPLIAECGGLLYLMDSITDTQGNCEQMTGILSGDAMLQKRLVNLSMQSMELPEGEIRGHSFHHSLISTPLKTTLMTTPDGKYGSEESVFRDKRLLASYMHLYMPSTPLAASRIFTP
;
A
#
# COMPACT_ATOMS: atom_id res chain seq x y z
N MET A 1 -14.66 -0.26 3.76
CA MET A 1 -13.49 0.01 4.62
C MET A 1 -13.62 -0.87 5.85
N SER A 2 -12.91 -1.99 5.85
CA SER A 2 -12.86 -2.97 6.95
C SER A 2 -11.93 -2.43 8.04
N ILE A 3 -12.44 -2.25 9.25
CA ILE A 3 -11.63 -1.86 10.41
C ILE A 3 -10.93 -3.12 10.91
N SER A 4 -9.62 -3.23 10.71
CA SER A 4 -8.77 -4.19 11.40
C SER A 4 -8.46 -3.67 12.80
N VAL A 5 -9.00 -4.32 13.82
CA VAL A 5 -8.61 -4.10 15.21
C VAL A 5 -7.59 -5.18 15.57
N THR A 6 -6.38 -4.78 15.93
CA THR A 6 -5.29 -5.68 16.33
C THR A 6 -5.64 -6.36 17.67
N GLU A 7 -5.34 -7.67 17.77
CA GLU A 7 -5.81 -8.63 18.79
C GLU A 7 -5.33 -8.39 20.25
N ASN A 8 -4.60 -7.31 20.55
CA ASN A 8 -3.86 -7.21 21.83
C ASN A 8 -4.22 -6.01 22.74
N ASN A 9 -5.32 -5.31 22.52
CA ASN A 9 -5.76 -4.26 23.43
C ASN A 9 -7.22 -4.45 23.85
N ASN A 10 -7.45 -4.89 25.10
CA ASN A 10 -8.78 -4.93 25.73
C ASN A 10 -9.42 -3.52 25.88
N ASP A 11 -8.66 -2.46 25.61
CA ASP A 11 -9.12 -1.06 25.64
C ASP A 11 -9.50 -0.50 24.25
N ALA A 12 -9.37 -1.30 23.17
CA ALA A 12 -9.73 -0.86 21.83
C ALA A 12 -11.25 -0.83 21.66
N GLN A 13 -11.86 0.33 21.88
CA GLN A 13 -13.22 0.59 21.39
C GLN A 13 -13.15 0.68 19.86
N CYS A 14 -13.94 -0.12 19.16
CA CYS A 14 -14.19 0.11 17.74
C CYS A 14 -15.19 1.28 17.68
N PRO A 15 -14.76 2.48 17.24
CA PRO A 15 -15.46 3.72 17.58
C PRO A 15 -16.79 3.87 16.84
N ALA A 16 -16.93 3.28 15.64
CA ALA A 16 -18.20 3.21 14.92
C ALA A 16 -18.09 2.19 13.78
N LEU A 17 -19.17 1.45 13.53
CA LEU A 17 -19.32 0.67 12.30
C LEU A 17 -19.91 1.57 11.20
N LEU A 18 -19.21 1.66 10.08
CA LEU A 18 -19.70 2.32 8.86
C LEU A 18 -20.48 1.30 8.03
N ILE A 19 -21.78 1.49 7.91
CA ILE A 19 -22.66 0.59 7.14
C ILE A 19 -23.34 1.43 6.06
N SER A 20 -23.26 0.99 4.80
CA SER A 20 -23.72 1.72 3.60
C SER A 20 -24.89 1.01 2.92
N ALA A 21 -25.87 1.77 2.45
CA ALA A 21 -26.96 1.37 1.54
C ALA A 21 -27.71 0.08 1.94
N MET A 22 -28.38 0.10 3.09
CA MET A 22 -29.18 -1.03 3.59
C MET A 22 -30.59 -0.59 3.98
N ALA A 23 -31.46 -1.51 4.36
CA ALA A 23 -32.75 -1.20 4.98
C ALA A 23 -32.80 -1.90 6.35
N GLY A 24 -33.86 -2.64 6.68
CA GLY A 24 -33.99 -3.31 7.99
C GLY A 24 -32.88 -4.32 8.34
N THR A 25 -32.10 -4.82 7.37
CA THR A 25 -30.93 -5.68 7.62
C THR A 25 -29.78 -4.96 8.33
N PHE A 26 -29.78 -3.63 8.35
CA PHE A 26 -28.82 -2.80 9.07
C PHE A 26 -28.73 -3.18 10.56
N GLY A 27 -29.88 -3.27 11.24
CA GLY A 27 -29.92 -3.65 12.65
C GLY A 27 -29.37 -5.05 12.94
N ALA A 28 -29.64 -6.02 12.06
CA ALA A 28 -29.11 -7.38 12.20
C ALA A 28 -27.59 -7.44 12.05
N ILE A 29 -27.02 -6.68 11.10
CA ILE A 29 -25.56 -6.59 10.92
C ILE A 29 -24.91 -5.88 12.11
N ALA A 30 -25.48 -4.76 12.55
CA ALA A 30 -25.01 -4.06 13.74
C ALA A 30 -24.99 -4.97 14.97
N PHE A 31 -26.07 -5.74 15.18
CA PHE A 31 -26.16 -6.72 16.26
C PHE A 31 -25.15 -7.84 16.13
N GLY A 32 -25.00 -8.41 14.94
CA GLY A 32 -24.01 -9.45 14.66
C GLY A 32 -22.60 -8.97 14.98
N LEU A 33 -22.19 -7.81 14.45
CA LEU A 33 -20.86 -7.25 14.67
C LEU A 33 -20.60 -6.91 16.15
N ALA A 34 -21.60 -6.38 16.86
CA ALA A 34 -21.50 -6.09 18.29
C ALA A 34 -21.41 -7.35 19.17
N ASN A 35 -21.84 -8.53 18.68
CA ASN A 35 -21.93 -9.74 19.48
C ASN A 35 -21.02 -10.89 19.05
N PHE A 36 -20.49 -10.85 17.83
CA PHE A 36 -19.74 -11.94 17.22
C PHE A 36 -18.38 -12.16 17.87
N ASN A 37 -17.56 -11.11 17.98
CA ASN A 37 -16.27 -11.18 18.68
C ASN A 37 -16.37 -10.46 20.03
N LYS A 38 -16.32 -11.24 21.12
CA LYS A 38 -16.41 -10.72 22.50
C LYS A 38 -15.21 -9.86 22.93
N GLN A 39 -14.12 -9.87 22.16
CA GLN A 39 -12.97 -8.99 22.38
C GLN A 39 -13.19 -7.58 21.82
N LEU A 40 -14.19 -7.37 20.96
CA LEU A 40 -14.50 -6.05 20.40
C LEU A 40 -15.53 -5.34 21.27
N ASN A 41 -15.21 -4.11 21.67
CA ASN A 41 -16.17 -3.22 22.30
C ASN A 41 -16.73 -2.24 21.26
N VAL A 42 -17.94 -2.51 20.76
CA VAL A 42 -18.61 -1.67 19.76
C VAL A 42 -19.33 -0.53 20.47
N ALA A 43 -18.87 0.70 20.25
CA ALA A 43 -19.45 1.88 20.89
C ALA A 43 -20.85 2.26 20.35
N GLY A 44 -21.17 1.81 19.13
CA GLY A 44 -22.41 2.09 18.42
C GLY A 44 -22.22 2.09 16.90
N VAL A 45 -23.19 2.64 16.18
CA VAL A 45 -23.21 2.63 14.71
C VAL A 45 -23.49 4.00 14.09
N LEU A 46 -22.90 4.19 12.92
CA LEU A 46 -23.07 5.35 12.05
C LEU A 46 -23.51 4.86 10.68
N ALA A 47 -24.64 5.34 10.16
CA ALA A 47 -25.01 5.05 8.78
C ALA A 47 -24.29 6.01 7.83
N ASN A 48 -23.74 5.50 6.73
CA ASN A 48 -23.20 6.33 5.65
C ASN A 48 -23.97 6.11 4.35
N CYS A 49 -23.91 7.07 3.44
CA CYS A 49 -24.60 7.07 2.16
C CYS A 49 -26.12 6.84 2.30
N THR A 50 -26.77 7.44 3.30
CA THR A 50 -28.23 7.38 3.40
C THR A 50 -28.88 8.26 2.33
N ALA A 51 -30.10 7.91 1.92
CA ALA A 51 -30.83 8.61 0.87
C ALA A 51 -31.52 9.91 1.36
N GLY A 52 -31.40 10.21 2.66
CA GLY A 52 -32.08 11.30 3.35
C GLY A 52 -32.58 10.88 4.73
N ASP A 53 -33.27 11.80 5.42
CA ASP A 53 -33.68 11.64 6.82
C ASP A 53 -34.64 10.46 7.04
N ALA A 54 -35.60 10.26 6.13
CA ALA A 54 -36.56 9.15 6.23
C ALA A 54 -35.86 7.79 6.17
N HIS A 55 -34.84 7.66 5.32
CA HIS A 55 -34.02 6.46 5.26
C HIS A 55 -33.18 6.32 6.54
N ALA A 56 -32.53 7.38 7.01
CA ALA A 56 -31.78 7.36 8.27
C ALA A 56 -32.64 6.93 9.47
N GLN A 57 -33.89 7.41 9.53
CA GLN A 57 -34.85 7.02 10.57
C GLN A 57 -35.18 5.53 10.49
N MET A 58 -35.45 4.99 9.30
CA MET A 58 -35.71 3.56 9.11
C MET A 58 -34.52 2.70 9.58
N LEU A 59 -33.29 3.13 9.30
CA LEU A 59 -32.08 2.44 9.78
C LEU A 59 -31.99 2.47 11.31
N ARG A 60 -32.23 3.64 11.90
CA ARG A 60 -32.25 3.81 13.35
C ARG A 60 -33.30 2.92 14.02
N GLU A 61 -34.50 2.86 13.47
CA GLU A 61 -35.61 2.04 13.99
C GLU A 61 -35.35 0.53 13.87
N SER A 62 -34.48 0.12 12.94
CA SER A 62 -34.08 -1.29 12.82
C SER A 62 -33.13 -1.75 13.93
N LEU A 63 -32.51 -0.81 14.68
CA LEU A 63 -31.52 -1.15 15.69
C LEU A 63 -32.14 -1.71 16.97
N PRO A 64 -31.53 -2.75 17.57
CA PRO A 64 -31.82 -3.14 18.94
C PRO A 64 -31.49 -2.02 19.94
N ASP A 65 -32.25 -1.96 21.04
CA ASP A 65 -32.11 -0.92 22.08
C ASP A 65 -30.71 -0.82 22.71
N ASN A 66 -29.96 -1.93 22.69
CA ASN A 66 -28.61 -1.99 23.27
C ASN A 66 -27.51 -1.49 22.31
N ILE A 67 -27.86 -1.05 21.10
CA ILE A 67 -26.90 -0.49 20.13
C ILE A 67 -27.13 1.00 19.98
N LYS A 68 -26.13 1.78 20.34
CA LYS A 68 -26.19 3.25 20.25
C LYS A 68 -26.17 3.70 18.79
N TRP A 69 -27.12 4.57 18.43
CA TRP A 69 -27.15 5.28 17.15
C TRP A 69 -26.38 6.60 17.26
N PHE A 70 -25.34 6.79 16.44
CA PHE A 70 -24.58 8.04 16.41
C PHE A 70 -25.13 9.04 15.40
N GLY A 71 -25.74 8.59 14.31
CA GLY A 71 -26.25 9.46 13.26
C GLY A 71 -26.17 8.83 11.88
N ALA A 72 -26.40 9.66 10.86
CA ALA A 72 -26.28 9.28 9.47
C ALA A 72 -25.57 10.37 8.66
N LEU A 73 -24.76 9.94 7.69
CA LEU A 73 -24.23 10.79 6.62
C LEU A 73 -24.98 10.49 5.33
N HIS A 74 -25.53 11.55 4.72
CA HIS A 74 -26.28 11.43 3.48
C HIS A 74 -25.34 11.20 2.31
N HIS A 75 -25.82 10.47 1.30
CA HIS A 75 -25.12 10.34 0.04
C HIS A 75 -24.94 11.71 -0.62
N ASN A 76 -23.71 11.99 -1.08
CA ASN A 76 -23.40 13.22 -1.79
C ASN A 76 -22.33 12.94 -2.85
N GLU A 77 -22.73 13.01 -4.12
CA GLU A 77 -21.85 12.80 -5.27
C GLU A 77 -20.64 13.75 -5.28
N LYS A 78 -20.74 14.93 -4.64
CA LYS A 78 -19.64 15.90 -4.60
C LYS A 78 -18.43 15.38 -3.82
N ILE A 79 -18.64 14.51 -2.82
CA ILE A 79 -17.56 13.93 -2.02
C ILE A 79 -17.17 12.51 -2.48
N ALA A 80 -17.76 12.02 -3.57
CA ALA A 80 -17.41 10.72 -4.12
C ALA A 80 -15.94 10.74 -4.61
N LEU A 81 -15.16 9.76 -4.16
CA LEU A 81 -13.80 9.57 -4.64
C LEU A 81 -13.85 8.75 -5.93
N PRO A 82 -13.13 9.17 -6.99
CA PRO A 82 -13.04 8.40 -8.21
C PRO A 82 -12.36 7.05 -7.94
N GLU A 83 -12.93 5.99 -8.50
CA GLU A 83 -12.35 4.65 -8.51
C GLU A 83 -11.61 4.41 -9.83
N ARG A 84 -10.50 3.67 -9.77
CA ARG A 84 -9.85 3.04 -10.93
C ARG A 84 -9.94 1.52 -10.80
N HIS A 85 -9.60 0.82 -11.88
CA HIS A 85 -9.68 -0.65 -11.96
C HIS A 85 -8.90 -1.40 -10.86
N LEU A 86 -7.99 -0.72 -10.15
CA LEU A 86 -7.11 -1.27 -9.11
C LEU A 86 -7.25 -0.60 -7.73
N GLY A 87 -8.30 0.20 -7.51
CA GLY A 87 -8.55 0.85 -6.21
C GLY A 87 -8.91 2.34 -6.33
N ILE A 88 -8.67 3.09 -5.25
CA ILE A 88 -8.95 4.53 -5.17
C ILE A 88 -7.82 5.29 -5.88
N LEU A 89 -8.10 6.46 -6.47
CA LEU A 89 -7.03 7.36 -6.92
C LEU A 89 -6.16 7.81 -5.73
N SER A 90 -4.86 8.04 -5.95
CA SER A 90 -4.03 8.68 -4.92
C SER A 90 -4.54 10.10 -4.67
N ALA A 91 -4.27 10.65 -3.49
CA ALA A 91 -4.65 12.01 -3.12
C ALA A 91 -4.16 13.03 -4.16
N ASP A 92 -2.93 12.87 -4.65
CA ASP A 92 -2.29 13.78 -5.61
C ASP A 92 -2.93 13.73 -7.01
N GLU A 93 -3.72 12.70 -7.31
CA GLU A 93 -4.40 12.54 -8.60
C GLU A 93 -5.82 13.13 -8.59
N ILE A 94 -6.31 13.58 -7.44
CA ILE A 94 -7.66 14.13 -7.28
C ILE A 94 -7.56 15.66 -7.23
N SER A 95 -7.79 16.30 -8.37
CA SER A 95 -7.62 17.74 -8.54
C SER A 95 -8.52 18.60 -7.64
N ASP A 96 -9.69 18.07 -7.25
CA ASP A 96 -10.68 18.74 -6.40
C ASP A 96 -10.69 18.22 -4.94
N LEU A 97 -9.64 17.50 -4.51
CA LEU A 97 -9.62 16.82 -3.21
C LEU A 97 -9.91 17.74 -2.03
N GLU A 98 -9.29 18.93 -2.01
CA GLU A 98 -9.49 19.90 -0.92
C GLU A 98 -10.95 20.40 -0.85
N GLU A 99 -11.58 20.62 -2.01
CA GLU A 99 -13.01 20.98 -2.08
C GLU A 99 -13.87 19.82 -1.53
N LYS A 100 -13.59 18.58 -1.96
CA LYS A 100 -14.29 17.39 -1.44
C LYS A 100 -14.16 17.27 0.09
N LEU A 101 -12.97 17.47 0.63
CA LEU A 101 -12.70 17.42 2.07
C LEU A 101 -13.46 18.51 2.82
N ASN A 102 -13.51 19.74 2.29
CA ASN A 102 -14.28 20.84 2.87
C ASN A 102 -15.79 20.54 2.88
N ILE A 103 -16.33 19.98 1.80
CA ILE A 103 -17.75 19.57 1.74
C ILE A 103 -18.00 18.46 2.76
N ALA A 104 -17.14 17.45 2.85
CA ALA A 104 -17.26 16.36 3.80
C ALA A 104 -17.21 16.84 5.26
N SER A 105 -16.31 17.78 5.58
CA SER A 105 -16.21 18.40 6.90
C SER A 105 -17.51 19.12 7.29
N ASN A 106 -18.05 19.96 6.39
CA ASN A 106 -19.33 20.63 6.62
C ASN A 106 -20.49 19.64 6.79
N MET A 107 -20.50 18.53 6.04
CA MET A 107 -21.51 17.48 6.23
C MET A 107 -21.40 16.82 7.60
N LEU A 108 -20.18 16.52 8.06
CA LEU A 108 -19.93 15.94 9.38
C LEU A 108 -20.42 16.88 10.50
N GLU A 109 -20.11 18.17 10.42
CA GLU A 109 -20.58 19.16 11.40
C GLU A 109 -22.11 19.22 11.50
N ASN A 110 -22.80 19.14 10.36
CA ASN A 110 -24.26 19.24 10.28
C ASN A 110 -25.01 17.92 10.52
N SER A 111 -24.31 16.78 10.49
CA SER A 111 -24.90 15.43 10.62
C SER A 111 -25.28 15.02 12.05
N GLY A 112 -25.04 15.89 13.04
CA GLY A 112 -25.31 15.59 14.45
C GLY A 112 -24.29 14.65 15.11
N LEU A 113 -23.18 14.34 14.41
CA LEU A 113 -22.12 13.43 14.87
C LEU A 113 -21.18 14.02 15.94
N SER A 114 -21.52 15.18 16.49
CA SER A 114 -20.82 15.79 17.63
C SER A 114 -20.62 14.81 18.79
N GLN A 115 -21.52 13.84 18.97
CA GLN A 115 -21.42 12.81 20.01
C GLN A 115 -20.22 11.86 19.84
N LEU A 116 -19.64 11.73 18.65
CA LEU A 116 -18.44 10.91 18.44
C LEU A 116 -17.24 11.43 19.26
N SER A 117 -17.18 12.74 19.49
CA SER A 117 -16.12 13.35 20.33
C SER A 117 -16.19 12.93 21.81
N SER A 118 -17.33 12.40 22.26
CA SER A 118 -17.52 11.89 23.63
C SER A 118 -17.00 10.46 23.82
N LEU A 119 -16.59 9.78 22.74
CA LEU A 119 -16.01 8.46 22.82
C LEU A 119 -14.62 8.52 23.45
N SER A 120 -14.32 7.54 24.31
CA SER A 120 -13.00 7.40 24.89
C SER A 120 -11.99 7.18 23.78
N SER A 121 -10.97 8.03 23.70
CA SER A 121 -9.89 7.84 22.74
C SER A 121 -9.19 6.51 23.02
N THR A 122 -9.12 5.65 22.01
CA THR A 122 -8.28 4.45 22.07
C THR A 122 -6.83 4.90 22.27
N ARG A 123 -6.24 4.51 23.40
CA ARG A 123 -4.84 4.78 23.68
C ARG A 123 -4.00 3.71 23.03
N PHE A 124 -3.26 4.09 22.00
CA PHE A 124 -2.18 3.27 21.49
C PHE A 124 -0.99 3.46 22.42
N HIS A 125 -0.53 2.38 23.03
CA HIS A 125 0.75 2.40 23.72
C HIS A 125 1.83 2.51 22.65
N ALA A 126 2.69 3.52 22.76
CA ALA A 126 3.89 3.56 21.95
C ALA A 126 4.63 2.24 22.17
N THR A 127 4.91 1.52 21.09
CA THR A 127 5.86 0.41 21.13
C THR A 127 7.14 0.96 21.75
N PRO A 128 7.77 0.26 22.72
CA PRO A 128 9.02 0.73 23.32
C PRO A 128 9.97 1.20 22.23
N GLU A 129 10.57 2.38 22.38
CA GLU A 129 11.57 2.89 21.42
C GLU A 129 12.56 1.76 21.13
N GLN A 130 12.51 1.24 19.90
CA GLN A 130 13.56 0.36 19.44
C GLN A 130 14.83 1.19 19.50
N LYS A 131 15.89 0.63 20.12
CA LYS A 131 17.20 1.30 20.18
C LYS A 131 17.50 1.84 18.80
N GLN A 132 17.81 3.13 18.71
CA GLN A 132 18.11 3.75 17.43
C GLN A 132 19.13 2.87 16.68
N PRO A 133 18.84 2.51 15.43
CA PRO A 133 19.76 1.71 14.66
C PRO A 133 21.14 2.38 14.67
N VAL A 134 22.19 1.59 14.78
CA VAL A 134 23.54 2.10 14.52
C VAL A 134 23.52 2.67 13.10
N SER A 135 24.05 3.88 12.90
CA SER A 135 24.09 4.52 11.57
C SER A 135 25.01 3.73 10.64
N THR A 136 24.45 2.75 9.94
CA THR A 136 25.15 1.82 9.06
C THR A 136 25.11 2.24 7.59
N LEU A 137 24.26 3.20 7.23
CA LEU A 137 24.12 3.74 5.87
C LEU A 137 24.68 5.16 5.74
N LYS A 138 25.53 5.59 6.67
CA LYS A 138 26.12 6.94 6.65
C LYS A 138 26.85 7.21 5.33
N ASN A 139 26.53 8.34 4.70
CA ASN A 139 27.06 8.79 3.40
C ASN A 139 26.67 7.89 2.21
N ILE A 140 25.66 7.03 2.35
CA ILE A 140 25.12 6.27 1.22
C ILE A 140 23.93 7.04 0.66
N ARG A 141 23.98 7.38 -0.63
CA ARG A 141 22.89 8.01 -1.36
C ARG A 141 22.00 6.95 -2.01
N ILE A 142 20.74 6.91 -1.60
CA ILE A 142 19.76 5.96 -2.13
C ILE A 142 18.84 6.73 -3.08
N GLY A 143 18.91 6.40 -4.37
CA GLY A 143 17.94 6.87 -5.34
C GLY A 143 16.63 6.12 -5.18
N ILE A 144 15.52 6.84 -5.03
CA ILE A 144 14.19 6.25 -4.88
C ILE A 144 13.30 6.75 -6.00
N ALA A 145 12.81 5.83 -6.84
CA ALA A 145 11.80 6.19 -7.83
C ALA A 145 10.51 6.60 -7.12
N HIS A 146 9.99 7.78 -7.44
CA HIS A 146 8.83 8.36 -6.81
C HIS A 146 8.05 9.23 -7.80
N ASP A 147 7.01 8.63 -8.41
CA ASP A 147 6.06 9.29 -9.29
C ASP A 147 4.79 8.45 -9.45
N ALA A 148 3.90 8.80 -10.38
CA ALA A 148 2.65 8.07 -10.63
C ALA A 148 2.83 6.59 -11.01
N ALA A 149 3.98 6.21 -11.58
CA ALA A 149 4.30 4.81 -11.90
C ALA A 149 4.94 4.05 -10.71
N PHE A 150 5.56 4.76 -9.76
CA PHE A 150 6.30 4.20 -8.63
C PHE A 150 5.87 4.87 -7.31
N CYS A 151 4.64 4.61 -6.90
CA CYS A 151 3.98 5.29 -5.77
C CYS A 151 3.70 4.40 -4.55
N PHE A 152 4.05 3.11 -4.60
CA PHE A 152 3.83 2.20 -3.46
C PHE A 152 5.07 2.14 -2.56
N CYS A 153 5.44 3.28 -2.01
CA CYS A 153 6.54 3.37 -1.06
C CYS A 153 5.99 3.54 0.37
N TYR A 154 6.48 2.73 1.30
CA TYR A 154 6.11 2.89 2.70
C TYR A 154 6.91 4.00 3.35
N GLN A 155 6.21 4.97 3.94
CA GLN A 155 6.85 6.03 4.73
C GLN A 155 7.75 5.44 5.82
N ALA A 156 7.32 4.37 6.49
CA ALA A 156 8.12 3.69 7.51
C ALA A 156 9.44 3.09 6.97
N ASN A 157 9.51 2.72 5.69
CA ASN A 157 10.77 2.29 5.06
C ASN A 157 11.70 3.50 4.85
N LEU A 158 11.16 4.63 4.39
CA LEU A 158 11.90 5.88 4.20
C LEU A 158 12.49 6.37 5.53
N ASP A 159 11.63 6.49 6.55
CA ASP A 159 12.01 6.93 7.90
C ASP A 159 13.13 6.04 8.48
N LEU A 160 13.06 4.73 8.22
CA LEU A 160 14.09 3.79 8.66
C LEU A 160 15.43 4.00 7.94
N LEU A 161 15.42 4.17 6.62
CA LEU A 161 16.64 4.38 5.85
C LEU A 161 17.33 5.69 6.26
N GLU A 162 16.57 6.76 6.49
CA GLU A 162 17.08 8.02 7.06
C GLU A 162 17.62 7.82 8.48
N ALA A 163 16.90 7.08 9.34
CA ALA A 163 17.37 6.76 10.69
C ALA A 163 18.67 5.92 10.69
N LEU A 164 18.89 5.11 9.67
CA LEU A 164 20.15 4.38 9.43
C LEU A 164 21.26 5.29 8.87
N GLY A 165 20.95 6.52 8.50
CA GLY A 165 21.89 7.57 8.05
C GLY A 165 22.05 7.69 6.53
N ALA A 166 21.16 7.09 5.74
CA ALA A 166 21.16 7.25 4.29
C ALA A 166 20.68 8.66 3.89
N GLU A 167 21.18 9.15 2.76
CA GLU A 167 20.64 10.31 2.06
C GLU A 167 19.66 9.82 0.99
N LEU A 168 18.37 10.16 1.11
CA LEU A 168 17.35 9.75 0.16
C LEU A 168 17.21 10.77 -0.97
N ILE A 169 17.36 10.32 -2.21
CA ILE A 169 17.26 11.16 -3.40
C ILE A 169 16.10 10.66 -4.26
N PHE A 170 15.00 11.40 -4.25
CA PHE A 170 13.83 11.07 -5.06
C PHE A 170 14.02 11.51 -6.51
N PHE A 171 13.58 10.67 -7.43
CA PHE A 171 13.57 10.96 -8.87
C PHE A 171 12.36 10.32 -9.54
N SER A 172 11.99 10.80 -10.73
CA SER A 172 10.84 10.31 -11.47
C SER A 172 11.26 9.59 -12.75
N PRO A 173 11.09 8.25 -12.83
CA PRO A 173 11.23 7.52 -14.09
C PRO A 173 10.36 8.03 -15.26
N ILE A 174 9.21 8.66 -15.00
CA ILE A 174 8.34 9.18 -16.07
C ILE A 174 8.67 10.63 -16.49
N HIS A 175 9.35 11.41 -15.66
CA HIS A 175 9.63 12.83 -15.93
C HIS A 175 11.12 13.16 -16.10
N ASP A 176 12.02 12.46 -15.41
CA ASP A 176 13.46 12.72 -15.45
C ASP A 176 14.15 11.93 -16.57
N ASN A 177 15.24 12.46 -17.11
CA ASN A 177 15.96 11.85 -18.24
C ASN A 177 17.19 11.02 -17.82
N GLY A 178 17.44 10.82 -16.54
CA GLY A 178 18.56 10.03 -16.03
C GLY A 178 18.53 9.88 -14.51
N LEU A 179 19.34 8.96 -14.00
CA LEU A 179 19.47 8.78 -12.55
C LEU A 179 20.27 9.94 -11.93
N PRO A 180 19.90 10.39 -10.73
CA PRO A 180 20.77 11.25 -9.94
C PRO A 180 22.05 10.50 -9.52
N GLU A 181 23.01 11.23 -8.98
CA GLU A 181 24.23 10.63 -8.43
C GLU A 181 23.91 9.83 -7.16
N ILE A 182 23.85 8.51 -7.28
CA ILE A 182 23.40 7.59 -6.21
C ILE A 182 24.32 6.38 -6.11
N ASP A 183 24.38 5.80 -4.92
CA ASP A 183 25.17 4.60 -4.61
C ASP A 183 24.31 3.33 -4.67
N SER A 184 23.03 3.47 -4.34
CA SER A 184 22.03 2.38 -4.36
C SER A 184 20.72 2.87 -4.97
N LEU A 185 19.96 1.97 -5.59
CA LEU A 185 18.70 2.30 -6.28
C LEU A 185 17.55 1.46 -5.72
N TYR A 186 16.44 2.13 -5.39
CA TYR A 186 15.18 1.55 -4.98
C TYR A 186 14.08 1.88 -5.98
N LEU A 187 13.50 0.84 -6.58
CA LEU A 187 12.30 0.90 -7.42
C LEU A 187 11.14 0.29 -6.62
N PRO A 188 10.34 1.10 -5.89
CA PRO A 188 9.21 0.59 -5.15
C PRO A 188 8.12 0.07 -6.10
N GLY A 189 7.03 -0.44 -5.54
CA GLY A 189 5.88 -0.79 -6.34
C GLY A 189 5.16 0.43 -6.93
N GLY A 190 4.16 0.16 -7.76
CA GLY A 190 3.30 1.18 -8.35
C GLY A 190 2.60 0.61 -9.57
N TYR A 191 2.24 1.49 -10.51
CA TYR A 191 1.44 1.18 -11.69
C TYR A 191 2.17 1.46 -13.02
N PRO A 192 3.34 0.85 -13.29
CA PRO A 192 4.08 1.09 -14.53
C PRO A 192 3.26 0.78 -15.79
N GLU A 193 2.29 -0.13 -15.71
CA GLU A 193 1.35 -0.48 -16.78
C GLU A 193 0.44 0.68 -17.20
N LEU A 194 0.21 1.67 -16.34
CA LEU A 194 -0.58 2.86 -16.70
C LEU A 194 0.28 3.90 -17.43
N HIS A 195 1.60 3.70 -17.43
CA HIS A 195 2.59 4.65 -17.97
C HIS A 195 3.52 4.01 -19.02
N LEU A 196 3.11 2.90 -19.63
CA LEU A 196 3.90 2.10 -20.59
C LEU A 196 4.62 2.96 -21.64
N GLN A 197 3.88 3.82 -22.34
CA GLN A 197 4.40 4.65 -23.42
C GLN A 197 5.48 5.63 -22.94
N VAL A 198 5.28 6.23 -21.77
CA VAL A 198 6.21 7.23 -21.22
C VAL A 198 7.49 6.54 -20.75
N LEU A 199 7.35 5.44 -20.01
CA LEU A 199 8.47 4.63 -19.53
C LEU A 199 9.27 4.02 -20.69
N HIS A 200 8.60 3.55 -21.74
CA HIS A 200 9.24 3.01 -22.94
C HIS A 200 10.09 4.06 -23.66
N LYS A 201 9.50 5.24 -23.91
CA LYS A 201 10.15 6.35 -24.64
C LYS A 201 11.32 6.95 -23.87
N ASN A 202 11.32 6.83 -22.54
CA ASN A 202 12.43 7.28 -21.69
C ASN A 202 13.64 6.33 -21.76
N THR A 203 14.22 6.25 -22.96
CA THR A 203 15.37 5.38 -23.27
C THR A 203 16.62 5.77 -22.47
N THR A 204 16.76 7.04 -22.11
CA THR A 204 17.90 7.54 -21.32
C THR A 204 17.81 7.07 -19.88
N MET A 205 16.65 7.18 -19.23
CA MET A 205 16.43 6.61 -17.88
C MET A 205 16.62 5.09 -17.86
N ARG A 206 16.01 4.36 -18.82
CA ARG A 206 16.18 2.90 -18.95
C ARG A 206 17.65 2.49 -19.07
N SER A 207 18.41 3.24 -19.87
CA SER A 207 19.86 3.02 -20.04
C SER A 207 20.64 3.32 -18.77
N ALA A 208 20.30 4.39 -18.05
CA ALA A 208 20.93 4.75 -16.78
C ALA A 208 20.72 3.67 -15.69
N ILE A 209 19.51 3.13 -15.56
CA ILE A 209 19.20 2.04 -14.63
C ILE A 209 19.98 0.77 -15.00
N LYS A 210 20.02 0.42 -16.29
CA LYS A 210 20.82 -0.71 -16.78
C LYS A 210 22.31 -0.53 -16.52
N GLN A 211 22.83 0.69 -16.65
CA GLN A 211 24.21 1.02 -16.32
C GLN A 211 24.48 0.87 -14.82
N HIS A 212 23.60 1.38 -13.94
CA HIS A 212 23.70 1.22 -12.49
C HIS A 212 23.79 -0.26 -12.08
N TYR A 213 22.90 -1.08 -12.63
CA TYR A 213 22.94 -2.54 -12.43
C TYR A 213 24.24 -3.18 -12.96
N ASN A 214 24.72 -2.75 -14.13
CA ASN A 214 25.97 -3.27 -14.71
C ASN A 214 27.22 -2.92 -13.91
N GLN A 215 27.20 -1.79 -13.19
CA GLN A 215 28.26 -1.39 -12.25
C GLN A 215 28.27 -2.25 -10.98
N GLY A 216 27.29 -3.14 -10.79
CA GLY A 216 27.21 -4.03 -9.64
C GLY A 216 26.76 -3.31 -8.36
N ARG A 217 26.10 -2.15 -8.48
CA ARG A 217 25.55 -1.40 -7.35
C ARG A 217 24.21 -1.98 -6.90
N PRO A 218 23.81 -1.81 -5.63
CA PRO A 218 22.53 -2.29 -5.13
C PRO A 218 21.34 -1.75 -5.91
N LEU A 219 20.43 -2.67 -6.27
CA LEU A 219 19.19 -2.39 -6.98
C LEU A 219 18.07 -3.22 -6.32
N ILE A 220 17.12 -2.56 -5.68
CA ILE A 220 15.98 -3.20 -5.03
C ILE A 220 14.75 -2.88 -5.86
N ALA A 221 13.98 -3.90 -6.25
CA ALA A 221 12.81 -3.73 -7.10
C ALA A 221 11.62 -4.53 -6.58
N GLU A 222 10.53 -3.84 -6.26
CA GLU A 222 9.33 -4.43 -5.66
C GLU A 222 8.15 -4.33 -6.61
N CYS A 223 7.40 -5.41 -6.81
CA CYS A 223 6.13 -5.41 -7.56
C CYS A 223 6.22 -4.65 -8.90
N GLY A 224 5.65 -3.44 -9.02
CA GLY A 224 5.80 -2.58 -10.20
C GLY A 224 7.25 -2.29 -10.59
N GLY A 225 8.15 -2.10 -9.61
CA GLY A 225 9.59 -2.05 -9.81
C GLY A 225 10.15 -3.30 -10.48
N LEU A 226 9.73 -4.50 -10.04
CA LEU A 226 10.09 -5.77 -10.69
C LEU A 226 9.58 -5.78 -12.14
N LEU A 227 8.35 -5.36 -12.40
CA LEU A 227 7.79 -5.32 -13.76
C LEU A 227 8.62 -4.42 -14.68
N TYR A 228 9.06 -3.26 -14.18
CA TYR A 228 9.89 -2.33 -14.95
C TYR A 228 11.30 -2.89 -15.25
N LEU A 229 11.75 -3.88 -14.48
CA LEU A 229 13.01 -4.57 -14.74
C LEU A 229 12.91 -5.65 -15.84
N MET A 230 11.71 -6.11 -16.18
CA MET A 230 11.47 -7.11 -17.21
C MET A 230 11.81 -6.60 -18.63
N ASP A 231 11.78 -7.49 -19.63
CA ASP A 231 11.94 -7.09 -21.03
C ASP A 231 10.74 -6.26 -21.51
N SER A 232 9.52 -6.68 -21.17
CA SER A 232 8.30 -5.96 -21.52
C SER A 232 7.20 -6.07 -20.47
N ILE A 233 6.25 -5.14 -20.53
CA ILE A 233 4.99 -5.18 -19.79
C ILE A 233 3.84 -5.09 -20.78
N THR A 234 2.85 -5.96 -20.61
CA THR A 234 1.58 -5.95 -21.35
C THR A 234 0.42 -5.61 -20.41
N ASP A 235 -0.33 -4.56 -20.73
CA ASP A 235 -1.52 -4.17 -19.95
C ASP A 235 -2.74 -5.08 -20.24
N THR A 236 -3.83 -4.84 -19.50
CA THR A 236 -5.09 -5.61 -19.67
C THR A 236 -5.82 -5.37 -21.01
N GLN A 237 -5.42 -4.33 -21.76
CA GLN A 237 -5.95 -3.99 -23.08
C GLN A 237 -5.12 -4.61 -24.21
N GLY A 238 -3.97 -5.21 -23.89
CA GLY A 238 -3.05 -5.82 -24.85
C GLY A 238 -1.99 -4.85 -25.38
N ASN A 239 -1.89 -3.62 -24.84
CA ASN A 239 -0.77 -2.74 -25.17
C ASN A 239 0.48 -3.29 -24.51
N CYS A 240 1.54 -3.45 -25.29
CA CYS A 240 2.80 -4.05 -24.87
C CYS A 240 3.95 -3.10 -25.19
N GLU A 241 4.79 -2.83 -24.20
CA GLU A 241 5.93 -1.93 -24.38
C GLU A 241 7.20 -2.46 -23.73
N GLN A 242 8.35 -2.12 -24.32
CA GLN A 242 9.66 -2.56 -23.84
C GLN A 242 10.11 -1.74 -22.63
N MET A 243 10.59 -2.42 -21.59
CA MET A 243 11.09 -1.83 -20.35
C MET A 243 12.62 -1.92 -20.28
N THR A 244 13.24 -2.02 -19.10
CA THR A 244 14.70 -1.95 -18.99
C THR A 244 15.42 -3.19 -19.54
N GLY A 245 14.76 -4.36 -19.55
CA GLY A 245 15.36 -5.63 -19.99
C GLY A 245 16.61 -5.98 -19.18
N ILE A 246 16.54 -5.79 -17.86
CA ILE A 246 17.56 -6.25 -16.91
C ILE A 246 17.27 -7.71 -16.52
N LEU A 247 16.00 -8.04 -16.31
CA LEU A 247 15.50 -9.38 -16.08
C LEU A 247 14.85 -9.90 -17.36
N SER A 248 15.34 -11.02 -17.88
CA SER A 248 14.75 -11.61 -19.08
C SER A 248 13.34 -12.13 -18.83
N GLY A 249 12.42 -11.88 -19.76
CA GLY A 249 11.02 -12.30 -19.69
C GLY A 249 10.03 -11.14 -19.70
N ASP A 250 8.76 -11.49 -19.71
CA ASP A 250 7.66 -10.54 -19.93
C ASP A 250 6.68 -10.54 -18.75
N ALA A 251 6.15 -9.38 -18.43
CA ALA A 251 5.07 -9.21 -17.48
C ALA A 251 3.73 -8.99 -18.19
N MET A 252 2.66 -9.61 -17.69
CA MET A 252 1.31 -9.45 -18.23
C MET A 252 0.30 -9.21 -17.10
N LEU A 253 -0.41 -8.09 -17.20
CA LEU A 253 -1.48 -7.75 -16.26
C LEU A 253 -2.71 -8.64 -16.50
N GLN A 254 -3.35 -9.00 -15.40
CA GLN A 254 -4.50 -9.87 -15.29
C GLN A 254 -5.71 -9.07 -14.83
N LYS A 255 -6.89 -9.47 -15.27
CA LYS A 255 -8.17 -8.85 -14.84
C LYS A 255 -8.55 -9.20 -13.41
N ARG A 256 -7.91 -10.21 -12.81
CA ARG A 256 -8.20 -10.71 -11.47
C ARG A 256 -6.94 -10.66 -10.62
N LEU A 257 -7.16 -10.50 -9.32
CA LEU A 257 -6.11 -10.56 -8.32
C LEU A 257 -5.37 -11.90 -8.44
N VAL A 258 -4.04 -11.84 -8.51
CA VAL A 258 -3.19 -13.03 -8.63
C VAL A 258 -2.76 -13.52 -7.25
N ASN A 259 -2.27 -12.60 -6.39
CA ASN A 259 -1.89 -12.94 -5.03
C ASN A 259 -2.19 -11.80 -4.06
N LEU A 260 -2.60 -12.16 -2.84
CA LEU A 260 -2.73 -11.28 -1.68
C LEU A 260 -2.34 -12.08 -0.43
N SER A 261 -1.25 -11.70 0.21
CA SER A 261 -0.76 -12.38 1.41
C SER A 261 0.33 -11.59 2.13
N MET A 262 0.40 -11.78 3.45
CA MET A 262 1.59 -11.44 4.23
C MET A 262 2.69 -12.45 3.90
N GLN A 263 3.93 -12.00 3.81
CA GLN A 263 5.04 -12.81 3.32
C GLN A 263 6.31 -12.54 4.15
N SER A 264 7.20 -13.53 4.19
CA SER A 264 8.59 -13.36 4.59
C SER A 264 9.54 -13.93 3.54
N MET A 265 10.77 -13.43 3.51
CA MET A 265 11.85 -14.01 2.70
C MET A 265 13.12 -14.13 3.54
N GLU A 266 13.74 -15.31 3.51
CA GLU A 266 14.99 -15.59 4.20
C GLU A 266 16.17 -15.24 3.31
N LEU A 267 16.77 -14.07 3.52
CA LEU A 267 17.94 -13.60 2.78
C LEU A 267 19.23 -13.86 3.58
N PRO A 268 20.40 -13.92 2.91
CA PRO A 268 21.69 -13.93 3.60
C PRO A 268 21.88 -12.75 4.58
N GLU A 269 21.23 -11.62 4.29
CA GLU A 269 21.26 -10.42 5.13
C GLU A 269 20.37 -10.54 6.39
N GLY A 270 19.38 -11.44 6.39
CA GLY A 270 18.39 -11.70 7.43
C GLY A 270 16.97 -11.89 6.86
N GLU A 271 16.04 -12.41 7.68
CA GLU A 271 14.61 -12.48 7.33
C GLU A 271 14.07 -11.07 7.06
N ILE A 272 13.35 -10.86 5.97
CA ILE A 272 12.58 -9.63 5.74
C ILE A 272 11.11 -9.98 5.56
N ARG A 273 10.22 -9.19 6.16
CA ARG A 273 8.77 -9.36 6.06
C ARG A 273 8.15 -8.27 5.20
N GLY A 274 6.91 -8.48 4.84
CA GLY A 274 6.21 -7.64 3.89
C GLY A 274 4.92 -8.29 3.42
N HIS A 275 4.45 -7.88 2.26
CA HIS A 275 3.24 -8.44 1.68
C HIS A 275 3.31 -8.46 0.16
N SER A 276 2.51 -9.32 -0.45
CA SER A 276 2.27 -9.34 -1.88
C SER A 276 0.83 -8.92 -2.13
N PHE A 277 0.65 -8.01 -3.08
CA PHE A 277 -0.66 -7.65 -3.63
C PHE A 277 -0.48 -7.24 -5.09
N HIS A 278 -0.84 -8.12 -6.02
CA HIS A 278 -0.64 -7.84 -7.44
C HIS A 278 -1.61 -8.58 -8.35
N HIS A 279 -1.75 -8.00 -9.55
CA HIS A 279 -2.62 -8.47 -10.62
C HIS A 279 -1.81 -8.88 -11.85
N SER A 280 -0.54 -9.29 -11.73
CA SER A 280 0.30 -9.60 -12.89
C SER A 280 0.94 -10.97 -12.79
N LEU A 281 1.26 -11.54 -13.96
CA LEU A 281 2.06 -12.74 -14.09
C LEU A 281 3.35 -12.39 -14.83
N ILE A 282 4.47 -13.00 -14.42
CA ILE A 282 5.71 -12.96 -15.18
C ILE A 282 5.93 -14.29 -15.88
N SER A 283 6.34 -14.24 -17.15
CA SER A 283 6.85 -15.37 -17.92
C SER A 283 8.34 -15.16 -18.13
N THR A 284 9.17 -15.93 -17.44
CA THR A 284 10.61 -15.73 -17.44
C THR A 284 11.37 -17.06 -17.49
N PRO A 285 12.50 -17.14 -18.23
CA PRO A 285 13.40 -18.29 -18.15
C PRO A 285 14.35 -18.21 -16.94
N LEU A 286 14.31 -17.11 -16.18
CA LEU A 286 15.21 -16.91 -15.04
C LEU A 286 14.91 -17.95 -13.97
N LYS A 287 15.98 -18.52 -13.41
CA LYS A 287 15.88 -19.41 -12.26
C LYS A 287 15.60 -18.55 -11.01
N THR A 288 14.49 -18.84 -10.34
CA THR A 288 14.19 -18.26 -9.03
C THR A 288 15.33 -18.56 -8.05
N THR A 289 15.81 -17.52 -7.33
CA THR A 289 16.87 -17.68 -6.33
C THR A 289 16.32 -18.32 -5.06
N LEU A 290 15.17 -17.84 -4.60
CA LEU A 290 14.41 -18.39 -3.48
C LEU A 290 12.93 -18.05 -3.61
N MET A 291 12.10 -18.77 -2.89
CA MET A 291 10.67 -18.49 -2.76
C MET A 291 10.40 -17.78 -1.45
N THR A 292 9.44 -16.85 -1.43
CA THR A 292 8.92 -16.27 -0.18
C THR A 292 8.09 -17.32 0.58
N THR A 293 7.89 -17.11 1.87
CA THR A 293 7.01 -17.92 2.73
C THR A 293 5.75 -17.11 3.07
N PRO A 294 4.55 -17.53 2.60
CA PRO A 294 3.31 -16.88 2.97
C PRO A 294 2.99 -17.10 4.45
N ASP A 295 2.56 -16.05 5.13
CA ASP A 295 1.98 -16.13 6.46
C ASP A 295 0.45 -16.27 6.36
N GLY A 296 -0.08 -17.38 6.86
CA GLY A 296 -1.50 -17.70 6.87
C GLY A 296 -1.93 -18.76 5.84
N LYS A 297 -3.25 -18.97 5.77
CA LYS A 297 -3.87 -20.05 4.99
C LYS A 297 -4.14 -19.68 3.52
N TYR A 298 -4.05 -18.39 3.19
CA TYR A 298 -4.42 -17.84 1.88
C TYR A 298 -3.22 -17.09 1.28
N GLY A 299 -2.97 -17.31 -0.02
CA GLY A 299 -1.84 -16.75 -0.75
C GLY A 299 -0.87 -17.81 -1.25
N SER A 300 -0.05 -17.44 -2.24
CA SER A 300 1.01 -18.28 -2.79
C SER A 300 2.39 -17.70 -2.50
N GLU A 301 3.41 -18.54 -2.58
CA GLU A 301 4.80 -18.10 -2.57
C GLU A 301 5.10 -17.21 -3.78
N GLU A 302 6.01 -16.25 -3.62
CA GLU A 302 6.52 -15.42 -4.70
C GLU A 302 7.96 -15.80 -5.04
N SER A 303 8.31 -15.68 -6.32
CA SER A 303 9.70 -15.77 -6.73
C SER A 303 10.47 -14.54 -6.26
N VAL A 304 11.67 -14.78 -5.74
CA VAL A 304 12.68 -13.76 -5.48
C VAL A 304 13.85 -13.99 -6.41
N PHE A 305 14.18 -12.95 -7.18
CA PHE A 305 15.31 -12.95 -8.09
C PHE A 305 16.46 -12.17 -7.48
N ARG A 306 17.64 -12.80 -7.46
CA ARG A 306 18.89 -12.15 -7.12
C ARG A 306 19.92 -12.40 -8.20
N ASP A 307 20.56 -11.32 -8.63
CA ASP A 307 21.72 -11.35 -9.51
C ASP A 307 22.65 -10.19 -9.18
N LYS A 308 23.94 -10.44 -8.97
CA LYS A 308 24.89 -9.45 -8.42
C LYS A 308 24.34 -8.83 -7.12
N ARG A 309 24.04 -7.52 -7.13
CA ARG A 309 23.43 -6.75 -6.03
C ARG A 309 21.96 -6.39 -6.30
N LEU A 310 21.31 -7.05 -7.27
CA LEU A 310 19.87 -6.97 -7.50
C LEU A 310 19.12 -7.84 -6.50
N LEU A 311 18.05 -7.29 -5.92
CA LEU A 311 16.97 -8.00 -5.24
C LEU A 311 15.64 -7.59 -5.87
N ALA A 312 14.95 -8.50 -6.53
CA ALA A 312 13.66 -8.23 -7.15
C ALA A 312 12.60 -9.27 -6.79
N SER A 313 11.39 -8.81 -6.43
CA SER A 313 10.26 -9.68 -6.11
C SER A 313 8.94 -8.93 -6.23
N TYR A 314 7.82 -9.67 -6.32
CA TYR A 314 6.48 -9.11 -6.15
C TYR A 314 6.19 -8.65 -4.71
N MET A 315 6.97 -9.12 -3.74
CA MET A 315 6.82 -8.76 -2.34
C MET A 315 7.25 -7.31 -2.11
N HIS A 316 6.34 -6.51 -1.54
CA HIS A 316 6.62 -5.18 -0.99
C HIS A 316 7.26 -5.34 0.38
N LEU A 317 8.48 -4.85 0.54
CA LEU A 317 9.25 -5.07 1.77
C LEU A 317 8.78 -4.11 2.86
N TYR A 318 8.62 -4.63 4.08
CA TYR A 318 8.48 -3.82 5.29
C TYR A 318 9.82 -3.83 6.03
N MET A 319 10.70 -2.92 5.64
CA MET A 319 12.08 -2.85 6.14
C MET A 319 12.19 -2.71 7.67
N PRO A 320 11.25 -2.04 8.39
CA PRO A 320 11.26 -2.02 9.85
C PRO A 320 11.09 -3.39 10.52
N SER A 321 10.68 -4.44 9.79
CA SER A 321 10.68 -5.79 10.35
C SER A 321 12.09 -6.23 10.77
N THR A 322 13.10 -5.81 10.02
CA THR A 322 14.50 -6.23 10.20
C THR A 322 15.48 -5.14 9.72
N PRO A 323 15.72 -4.09 10.52
CA PRO A 323 16.58 -2.96 10.15
C PRO A 323 17.98 -3.32 9.64
N LEU A 324 18.60 -4.34 10.25
CA LEU A 324 19.95 -4.78 9.86
C LEU A 324 19.98 -5.39 8.45
N ALA A 325 18.95 -6.15 8.08
CA ALA A 325 18.85 -6.74 6.75
C ALA A 325 18.64 -5.65 5.70
N ALA A 326 17.73 -4.71 5.97
CA ALA A 326 17.51 -3.54 5.10
C ALA A 326 18.81 -2.77 4.85
N SER A 327 19.56 -2.44 5.91
CA SER A 327 20.86 -1.76 5.76
C SER A 327 21.84 -2.52 4.86
N ARG A 328 21.98 -3.84 5.03
CA ARG A 328 22.94 -4.64 4.24
C ARG A 328 22.56 -4.75 2.77
N ILE A 329 21.27 -4.73 2.46
CA ILE A 329 20.78 -4.76 1.08
C ILE A 329 21.11 -3.45 0.37
N PHE A 330 21.01 -2.30 1.06
CA PHE A 330 21.33 -0.99 0.48
C PHE A 330 22.80 -0.57 0.56
N THR A 331 23.68 -1.36 1.18
CA THR A 331 25.12 -1.05 1.24
C THR A 331 25.80 -1.42 -0.09
N PRO A 332 26.53 -0.49 -0.76
CA PRO A 332 27.19 -0.73 -2.04
C PRO A 332 28.20 -1.88 -2.09
#